data_AF-A0A183BXX5-F1
#
_entry.id   AF-A0A183BXX5-F1
#
_cell.length_a   1.000
_cell.length_b   1.000
_cell.length_c   1.000
_cell.angle_alpha   90.00
_cell.angle_beta   90.00
_cell.angle_gamma   90.00
#
_symmetry.space_group_name_H-M   'P 1'
#
loop_
_entity.id
_entity.type
_entity.pdbx_description
1 polymer ?
#
loop_
_entity_poly.entity_id
_entity_poly.type
_entity_poly.pdbx_seq_one_letter_code
_entity_poly.pdbx_strand_id
1 'polypeptide(L)'
;MAMLLLLRAAFPTSQFVVLDEDISGCRLRRRLDGKREISYNIPPNVVLRAGRSVKIWASGQGGVQSPPDSLVLENENSWGAGANVVTAFINKEGEERATHTQKTIQTGQ
;
A
#
# COMPACT_ATOMS: atom_id res chain seq x y z
N MET A 1 11.99 1.22 7.62
CA MET A 1 10.98 0.14 7.53
C MET A 1 10.28 0.26 6.19
N ALA A 2 10.57 -0.63 5.25
CA ALA A 2 9.82 -0.71 4.01
C ALA A 2 8.39 -1.15 4.37
N MET A 3 7.37 -0.40 3.98
CA MET A 3 6.04 -0.98 4.02
C MET A 3 5.98 -1.94 2.84
N LEU A 4 6.22 -3.22 3.12
CA LEU A 4 5.93 -4.27 2.17
C LEU A 4 4.41 -4.37 2.12
N LEU A 5 3.80 -3.51 1.30
CA LEU A 5 2.45 -3.73 0.86
C LEU A 5 2.49 -4.94 -0.08
N LEU A 6 2.58 -6.14 0.50
CA LEU A 6 2.04 -7.29 -0.19
C LEU A 6 0.58 -6.95 -0.40
N LEU A 7 0.21 -6.60 -1.64
CA LEU A 7 -1.18 -6.57 -2.11
C LEU A 7 -1.94 -7.88 -1.82
N ARG A 8 -1.34 -8.86 -1.13
CA ARG A 8 -2.04 -9.94 -0.41
C ARG A 8 -3.11 -9.45 0.57
N ALA A 9 -2.93 -8.29 1.21
CA ALA A 9 -3.91 -7.75 2.14
C ALA A 9 -5.02 -6.95 1.44
N ALA A 10 -4.85 -6.66 0.14
CA ALA A 10 -5.82 -5.92 -0.64
C ALA A 10 -6.95 -6.80 -1.23
N PHE A 11 -6.87 -8.10 -1.00
CA PHE A 11 -7.93 -9.04 -1.36
C PHE A 11 -8.26 -9.79 -0.08
N PRO A 12 -9.47 -9.62 0.49
CA PRO A 12 -9.85 -10.38 1.67
C PRO A 12 -9.78 -11.87 1.31
N THR A 13 -9.06 -12.63 2.15
CA THR A 13 -9.02 -14.10 2.22
C THR A 13 -8.50 -14.85 0.99
N SER A 14 -7.37 -15.56 1.16
CA SER A 14 -6.94 -16.73 0.35
C SER A 14 -6.89 -16.63 -1.18
N GLN A 15 -6.99 -15.46 -1.78
CA GLN A 15 -6.78 -15.30 -3.20
C GLN A 15 -5.47 -14.54 -3.42
N PHE A 16 -4.40 -15.29 -3.63
CA PHE A 16 -3.31 -14.77 -4.44
C PHE A 16 -3.94 -14.14 -5.68
N VAL A 17 -3.46 -13.00 -6.14
CA VAL A 17 -3.86 -12.46 -7.44
C VAL A 17 -3.62 -13.60 -8.44
N VAL A 18 -4.70 -14.25 -8.88
CA VAL A 18 -4.66 -15.50 -9.67
C VAL A 18 -4.58 -15.19 -11.16
N LEU A 19 -4.82 -13.94 -11.51
CA LEU A 19 -4.88 -13.36 -12.85
C LEU A 19 -4.30 -11.94 -12.78
N ASP A 20 -3.69 -11.46 -13.86
CA ASP A 20 -3.17 -10.10 -13.90
C ASP A 20 -4.29 -9.07 -13.65
N GLU A 21 -3.99 -8.09 -12.79
CA GLU A 21 -4.93 -7.02 -12.47
C GLU A 21 -4.29 -5.67 -12.73
N ASP A 22 -4.96 -4.85 -13.55
CA ASP A 22 -4.59 -3.46 -13.75
C ASP A 22 -4.97 -2.65 -12.52
N ILE A 23 -3.94 -2.12 -11.83
CA ILE A 23 -4.09 -1.26 -10.65
C ILE A 23 -3.76 0.20 -10.99
N SER A 24 -3.71 0.55 -12.27
CA SER A 24 -3.42 1.90 -12.71
C SER A 24 -4.49 2.88 -12.25
N GLY A 25 -4.07 4.05 -11.77
CA GLY A 25 -4.98 5.08 -11.24
C GLY A 25 -5.62 4.72 -9.89
N CYS A 26 -5.37 3.53 -9.35
CA CYS A 26 -5.79 3.19 -7.98
C CYS A 26 -5.05 4.06 -6.97
N ARG A 27 -5.64 4.23 -5.78
CA ARG A 27 -5.09 5.03 -4.69
C ARG A 27 -4.90 4.19 -3.44
N LEU A 28 -3.71 4.26 -2.87
CA LEU A 28 -3.46 3.79 -1.52
C LEU A 28 -3.67 4.93 -0.52
N ARG A 29 -4.44 4.68 0.55
CA ARG A 29 -4.71 5.65 1.61
C ARG A 29 -4.36 5.04 2.96
N ARG A 30 -3.40 5.63 3.67
CA ARG A 30 -2.93 5.17 4.97
C ARG A 30 -3.24 6.22 6.04
N ARG A 31 -4.07 5.86 7.01
CA ARG A 31 -4.43 6.69 8.18
C ARG A 31 -3.69 6.22 9.41
N LEU A 32 -2.97 7.14 10.05
CA LEU A 32 -2.19 6.95 11.27
C LEU A 32 -2.95 7.58 12.44
N ASP A 33 -3.38 6.76 13.40
CA ASP A 33 -4.08 7.13 14.63
C ASP A 33 -5.31 8.04 14.42
N GLY A 34 -5.93 7.97 13.22
CA GLY A 34 -7.05 8.82 12.82
C GLY A 34 -6.70 10.31 12.62
N LYS A 35 -5.41 10.68 12.65
CA LYS A 35 -4.96 12.08 12.55
C LYS A 35 -4.24 12.37 11.25
N ARG A 36 -3.20 11.60 10.94
CA ARG A 36 -2.37 11.82 9.75
C ARG A 36 -2.80 10.86 8.65
N GLU A 37 -3.02 11.38 7.45
CA GLU A 37 -3.34 10.58 6.27
C GLU A 37 -2.22 10.72 5.23
N ILE A 38 -1.77 9.60 4.68
CA ILE A 38 -0.81 9.52 3.59
C ILE A 38 -1.52 8.87 2.41
N SER A 39 -1.57 9.56 1.29
CA SER A 39 -2.18 9.05 0.05
C SER A 39 -1.15 8.89 -1.05
N TYR A 40 -1.19 7.77 -1.77
CA TYR A 40 -0.37 7.51 -2.94
C TYR A 40 -1.25 7.13 -4.12
N ASN A 41 -1.08 7.81 -5.25
CA ASN A 41 -1.72 7.46 -6.51
C ASN A 41 -0.79 6.56 -7.32
N ILE A 42 -1.31 5.43 -7.79
CA ILE A 42 -0.55 4.47 -8.58
C ILE A 42 -0.47 5.01 -10.02
N PRO A 43 0.76 5.12 -10.57
CA PRO A 43 0.95 5.66 -11.92
C PRO A 43 0.26 4.80 -12.99
N PRO A 44 0.06 5.36 -14.20
CA PRO A 44 -0.49 4.61 -15.32
C PRO A 44 0.38 3.39 -15.67
N ASN A 45 -0.23 2.36 -16.28
CA ASN A 45 0.44 1.14 -16.77
C ASN A 45 1.05 0.24 -15.68
N VAL A 46 0.57 0.32 -14.43
CA VAL A 46 0.96 -0.62 -13.37
C VAL A 46 -0.01 -1.81 -13.36
N VAL A 47 0.48 -2.95 -13.81
CA VAL A 47 -0.25 -4.23 -13.81
C VAL A 47 0.33 -5.15 -12.75
N LEU A 48 -0.50 -5.54 -11.79
CA LEU A 48 -0.18 -6.53 -10.78
C LEU A 48 -0.34 -7.93 -11.36
N ARG A 49 0.79 -8.54 -11.74
CA ARG A 49 0.79 -9.88 -12.32
C ARG A 49 0.37 -10.94 -11.30
N ALA A 50 -0.26 -12.02 -11.79
CA ALA A 50 -0.64 -13.16 -10.98
C ALA A 50 0.55 -13.70 -10.16
N GLY A 51 0.33 -13.94 -8.86
CA GLY A 51 1.34 -14.43 -7.93
C GLY A 51 2.51 -13.47 -7.65
N ARG A 52 2.49 -12.24 -8.21
CA ARG A 52 3.50 -11.21 -7.97
C ARG A 52 2.98 -10.17 -6.98
N SER A 53 3.88 -9.29 -6.55
CA SER A 53 3.59 -8.21 -5.60
C SER A 53 4.31 -6.95 -6.03
N VAL A 54 3.62 -5.81 -5.95
CA VAL A 54 4.21 -4.49 -6.14
C VAL A 54 4.61 -3.92 -4.79
N LYS A 55 5.83 -3.42 -4.65
CA LYS A 55 6.32 -2.76 -3.43
C LYS A 55 6.23 -1.25 -3.59
N ILE A 56 5.74 -0.54 -2.57
CA ILE A 56 5.69 0.92 -2.58
C ILE A 56 6.54 1.45 -1.44
N TRP A 57 7.61 2.15 -1.80
CA TRP A 57 8.59 2.70 -0.88
C TRP A 57 8.26 4.15 -0.57
N ALA A 58 8.63 4.62 0.62
CA ALA A 58 8.72 6.05 0.87
C ALA A 58 10.11 6.54 0.44
N SER A 59 10.21 7.78 -0.05
CA SER A 59 11.45 8.38 -0.56
C SER A 59 12.64 8.21 0.40
N GLY A 60 12.41 8.47 1.69
CA GLY A 60 13.42 8.38 2.74
C GLY A 60 13.87 6.97 3.14
N GLN A 61 13.37 5.92 2.48
CA GLN A 61 13.71 4.53 2.78
C GLN A 61 14.64 3.90 1.73
N GLY A 62 15.13 4.68 0.75
CA GLY A 62 16.07 4.20 -0.25
C GLY A 62 15.48 3.21 -1.27
N GLY A 63 14.17 3.28 -1.50
CA GLY A 63 13.52 2.48 -2.54
C GLY A 63 13.91 2.95 -3.94
N VAL A 64 14.14 2.01 -4.85
CA VAL A 64 14.38 2.30 -6.27
C VAL A 64 13.05 2.26 -7.02
N GLN A 65 12.78 3.30 -7.80
CA GLN A 65 11.63 3.34 -8.70
C GLN A 65 11.88 2.39 -9.88
N SER A 66 11.15 1.29 -9.93
CA SER A 66 11.21 0.28 -10.99
C SER A 66 9.80 -0.28 -11.25
N PRO A 67 8.91 0.49 -11.90
CA PRO A 67 7.56 0.03 -12.20
C PRO A 67 7.59 -1.18 -13.17
N PRO A 68 6.69 -2.17 -13.02
CA PRO A 68 5.60 -2.23 -12.05
C PRO A 68 6.00 -2.80 -10.68
N ASP A 69 7.17 -3.44 -10.54
CA ASP A 69 7.55 -4.20 -9.35
C ASP A 69 7.82 -3.33 -8.09
N SER A 70 8.34 -2.12 -8.28
CA SER A 70 8.74 -1.21 -7.22
C SER A 70 8.35 0.22 -7.57
N LEU A 71 7.58 0.84 -6.68
CA LEU A 71 7.09 2.21 -6.78
C LEU A 71 7.63 3.03 -5.62
N VAL A 72 7.81 4.34 -5.83
CA VAL A 72 8.29 5.24 -4.77
C VAL A 72 7.26 6.37 -4.59
N LEU A 73 6.88 6.60 -3.33
CA LEU A 73 6.16 7.78 -2.87
C LEU A 73 7.20 8.85 -2.56
N GLU A 74 7.43 9.72 -3.53
CA GLU A 74 8.46 10.76 -3.46
C GLU A 74 8.12 11.86 -2.43
N ASN A 75 6.83 12.13 -2.26
CA ASN A 75 6.33 13.19 -1.37
C ASN A 75 6.42 12.87 0.13
N GLU A 76 6.72 11.62 0.50
CA GLU A 76 6.82 11.22 1.89
C GLU A 76 8.16 10.53 2.17
N ASN A 77 8.78 10.95 3.27
CA ASN A 77 10.03 10.34 3.73
C ASN A 77 9.79 8.98 4.42
N SER A 78 8.57 8.75 4.91
CA SER A 78 8.17 7.49 5.56
C SER A 78 6.67 7.23 5.44
N TRP A 79 6.26 5.96 5.53
CA TRP A 79 4.84 5.58 5.65
C TRP A 79 4.24 5.90 7.03
N GLY A 80 5.02 6.46 7.95
CA GLY A 80 4.65 6.72 9.32
C GLY A 80 4.42 5.46 10.17
N ALA A 81 4.47 5.67 11.47
CA ALA A 81 4.16 4.68 12.49
C ALA A 81 3.02 5.21 13.38
N GLY A 82 2.25 4.30 13.97
CA GLY A 82 1.12 4.64 14.84
C GLY A 82 0.66 3.42 15.64
N ALA A 83 -0.14 3.67 16.67
CA ALA A 83 -0.76 2.63 17.48
C ALA A 83 -1.92 1.96 16.73
N ASN A 84 -2.67 2.73 15.94
CA ASN A 84 -3.72 2.25 15.06
C ASN A 84 -3.50 2.78 13.65
N VAL A 85 -3.15 1.89 12.73
CA VAL A 85 -2.86 2.25 11.35
C VAL A 85 -3.80 1.52 10.41
N VAL A 86 -4.58 2.27 9.63
CA VAL A 86 -5.54 1.74 8.67
C VAL A 86 -5.04 2.06 7.26
N THR A 87 -4.87 1.05 6.43
CA THR A 87 -4.43 1.20 5.03
C THR A 87 -5.51 0.68 4.11
N ALA A 88 -6.09 1.57 3.31
CA ALA A 88 -7.14 1.28 2.35
C ALA A 88 -6.60 1.33 0.92
N PHE A 89 -7.02 0.38 0.09
CA PHE A 89 -6.77 0.33 -1.34
C PHE A 89 -8.06 0.69 -2.09
N ILE A 90 -8.00 1.79 -2.83
CA ILE A 90 -9.15 2.42 -3.48
C ILE A 90 -8.97 2.27 -4.99
N ASN A 91 -9.96 1.75 -5.70
CA ASN A 91 -9.90 1.61 -7.15
C ASN A 91 -10.06 2.98 -7.86
N LYS A 92 -9.95 2.97 -9.18
CA LYS A 92 -10.18 4.17 -10.02
C LYS A 92 -11.61 4.72 -9.94
N GLU A 93 -12.58 3.91 -9.51
CA GLU A 93 -13.99 4.28 -9.34
C GLU A 93 -14.26 4.92 -7.97
N GLY A 94 -13.27 4.94 -7.07
CA GLY A 94 -13.39 5.49 -5.73
C GLY A 94 -13.87 4.49 -4.68
N GLU A 95 -14.02 3.22 -5.04
CA GLU A 95 -14.43 2.14 -4.13
C GLU A 95 -13.23 1.56 -3.39
N GLU A 96 -13.41 1.36 -2.08
CA GLU A 96 -12.44 0.69 -1.23
C GLU A 96 -12.52 -0.82 -1.47
N ARG A 97 -11.64 -1.35 -2.32
CA ARG A 97 -11.56 -2.80 -2.58
C ARG A 97 -10.96 -3.56 -1.41
N ALA A 98 -10.22 -2.86 -0.56
CA ALA A 98 -9.53 -3.51 0.52
C ALA A 98 -9.08 -2.59 1.64
N THR A 99 -9.02 -3.16 2.84
CA THR A 99 -8.51 -2.46 4.02
C THR A 99 -7.71 -3.39 4.90
N HIS A 100 -6.55 -2.89 5.34
CA HIS A 100 -5.67 -3.54 6.28
C HIS A 100 -5.48 -2.64 7.51
N THR A 101 -5.89 -3.13 8.67
CA THR A 101 -5.73 -2.44 9.94
C THR A 101 -4.65 -3.10 10.77
N GLN A 102 -3.60 -2.35 11.08
CA GLN A 102 -2.51 -2.73 11.95
C GLN A 102 -2.66 -2.00 13.29
N LYS A 103 -2.85 -2.75 14.38
CA LYS A 103 -2.83 -2.21 15.74
C LYS A 103 -1.54 -2.63 16.42
N THR A 104 -0.70 -1.68 16.76
CA THR A 104 0.53 -1.92 17.53
C THR A 104 0.16 -1.89 19.00
N ILE A 105 0.02 -3.07 19.62
CA ILE A 105 0.02 -3.18 21.08
C ILE A 105 1.43 -2.88 21.56
N GLN A 106 1.65 -1.69 22.14
CA GLN A 106 2.85 -1.44 22.95
C GLN A 106 2.72 -2.30 24.21
N THR A 107 3.27 -3.50 24.18
CA THR A 107 3.53 -4.24 25.42
C THR A 107 4.63 -3.48 26.15
N GLY A 108 4.26 -2.70 27.16
CA GLY A 108 5.22 -1.99 28.00
C GLY A 108 6.22 -2.97 28.62
N GLN A 109 7.48 -2.58 28.61
CA GLN A 109 8.52 -3.08 29.51
C GLN A 109 9.01 -1.91 30.34
#